data_AF-A0A1W7CT96-F1
#
_entry.id   AF-A0A1W7CT96-F1
#
_cell.length_a   1.000
_cell.length_b   1.000
_cell.length_c   1.000
_cell.angle_alpha   90.00
_cell.angle_beta   90.00
_cell.angle_gamma   90.00
#
_symmetry.space_group_name_H-M   'P 1'
#
loop_
_entity.id
_entity.type
_entity.pdbx_description
1 polymer ?
#
loop_
_entity_poly.entity_id
_entity_poly.type
_entity_poly.pdbx_seq_one_letter_code
_entity_poly.pdbx_strand_id
1 'polypeptide(L)'
;MPSRMRLEDRECPLSTTVQHIGEWWTLLILHDAFDGYTRFDQFQQNLNISTSMLTARLKTLVADGLLERRLYQDKPARYEYVLTERGRSLRPVIVALAAWGNLHLAPQERSMILVDAVSGEEVEPVLVDARTGRSVHDSEAFVFAAGPAASTAMRSRYADPRGRRAGRADAR
;
A
#
# COMPACT_ATOMS: atom_id res chain seq x y z
N MET A 1 -3.83 14.36 20.28
CA MET A 1 -5.08 13.76 20.80
C MET A 1 -5.33 12.48 20.02
N PRO A 2 -5.54 11.31 20.64
CA PRO A 2 -5.89 10.13 19.85
C PRO A 2 -7.28 10.37 19.27
N SER A 3 -7.34 10.41 17.93
CA SER A 3 -8.60 10.50 17.20
C SER A 3 -9.54 9.37 17.65
N ARG A 4 -10.77 9.72 18.00
CA ARG A 4 -11.80 8.76 18.43
C ARG A 4 -12.26 7.98 17.17
N MET A 5 -11.46 7.00 16.74
CA MET A 5 -11.77 6.16 15.58
C MET A 5 -13.07 5.41 15.83
N ARG A 6 -14.00 5.49 14.87
CA ARG A 6 -15.26 4.75 14.91
C ARG A 6 -14.98 3.25 14.72
N LEU A 7 -15.87 2.41 15.24
CA LEU A 7 -15.75 0.94 15.09
C LEU A 7 -15.67 0.53 13.61
N GLU A 8 -16.52 1.13 12.77
CA GLU A 8 -16.55 0.93 11.33
C GLU A 8 -15.25 1.33 10.61
N ASP A 9 -14.44 2.23 11.18
CA ASP A 9 -13.13 2.57 10.62
C ASP A 9 -12.08 1.52 10.99
N ARG A 10 -12.16 0.94 12.20
CA ARG A 10 -11.27 -0.14 12.63
C ARG A 10 -11.49 -1.45 11.86
N GLU A 11 -12.72 -1.67 11.41
CA GLU A 11 -13.12 -2.82 10.61
C GLU A 11 -12.92 -2.60 9.09
N CYS A 12 -12.59 -1.38 8.67
CA CYS A 12 -12.38 -1.05 7.26
C CYS A 12 -10.99 -1.52 6.78
N PRO A 13 -10.90 -2.43 5.79
CA PRO A 13 -9.60 -2.92 5.29
C PRO A 13 -8.70 -1.81 4.74
N LEU A 14 -9.30 -0.77 4.16
CA LEU A 14 -8.56 0.41 3.69
C LEU A 14 -7.95 1.18 4.85
N SER A 15 -8.67 1.34 5.97
CA SER A 15 -8.13 2.00 7.16
C SER A 15 -6.99 1.19 7.78
N THR A 16 -7.14 -0.14 7.87
CA THR A 16 -6.06 -1.02 8.33
C THR A 16 -4.83 -0.89 7.44
N THR A 17 -5.02 -0.89 6.11
CA THR A 17 -3.92 -0.72 5.16
C THR A 17 -3.24 0.64 5.35
N VAL A 18 -4.01 1.73 5.40
CA VAL A 18 -3.52 3.10 5.62
C VAL A 18 -2.85 3.27 6.99
N GLN A 19 -3.24 2.55 8.04
CA GLN A 19 -2.51 2.59 9.31
C GLN A 19 -1.08 2.06 9.17
N HIS A 20 -0.86 1.07 8.31
CA HIS A 20 0.47 0.53 8.03
C HIS A 20 1.24 1.38 6.99
N ILE A 21 0.58 1.84 5.92
CA ILE A 21 1.25 2.50 4.78
C ILE A 21 1.11 4.03 4.75
N GLY A 22 0.28 4.62 5.61
CA GLY A 22 -0.08 6.05 5.57
C GLY A 22 1.03 6.99 6.06
N GLU A 23 2.13 6.44 6.55
CA GLU A 23 3.35 7.17 6.83
C GLU A 23 4.25 7.14 5.59
N TRP A 24 4.56 8.32 5.06
CA TRP A 24 5.34 8.53 3.84
C TRP A 24 6.61 7.66 3.77
N TRP A 25 7.32 7.54 4.88
CA TRP A 25 8.54 6.75 4.97
C TRP A 25 8.32 5.24 4.87
N THR A 26 7.17 4.72 5.29
CA THR A 26 6.88 3.28 5.17
C THR A 26 6.86 2.86 3.71
N LEU A 27 6.17 3.62 2.86
CA LEU A 27 6.08 3.33 1.43
C LEU A 27 7.45 3.38 0.75
N LEU A 28 8.27 4.39 1.09
CA LEU A 28 9.61 4.52 0.54
C LEU A 28 10.56 3.40 1.00
N ILE A 29 10.53 3.03 2.28
CA ILE A 29 11.35 1.90 2.79
C ILE A 29 10.91 0.58 2.14
N LEU A 30 9.60 0.36 1.97
CA LEU A 30 9.10 -0.83 1.30
C LEU A 30 9.49 -0.85 -0.19
N HIS A 31 9.45 0.31 -0.87
CA HIS A 31 9.91 0.44 -2.24
C HIS A 31 11.39 0.05 -2.37
N ASP A 32 12.27 0.64 -1.55
CA ASP A 32 13.68 0.26 -1.51
C ASP A 32 13.87 -1.24 -1.22
N ALA A 33 13.07 -1.80 -0.30
CA ALA A 33 13.14 -3.22 0.01
C ALA A 33 12.70 -4.12 -1.17
N PHE A 34 11.76 -3.66 -2.00
CA PHE A 34 11.38 -4.35 -3.24
C PHE A 34 12.47 -4.29 -4.30
N ASP A 35 13.28 -3.23 -4.31
CA ASP A 35 14.45 -3.07 -5.18
C ASP A 35 15.69 -3.82 -4.66
N GLY A 36 15.57 -4.48 -3.50
CA GLY A 36 16.58 -5.37 -2.95
C GLY A 36 17.53 -4.72 -1.95
N TYR A 37 17.27 -3.47 -1.52
CA TYR A 37 17.99 -2.88 -0.40
C TYR A 37 17.59 -3.60 0.90
N THR A 38 18.58 -4.02 1.69
CA THR A 38 18.32 -4.74 2.95
C THR A 38 19.05 -4.16 4.14
N ARG A 39 20.07 -3.32 3.92
CA ARG A 39 20.92 -2.81 5.00
C ARG A 39 20.51 -1.41 5.45
N PHE A 40 20.73 -1.10 6.73
CA PHE A 40 20.37 0.18 7.32
C PHE A 40 21.02 1.38 6.62
N ASP A 41 22.32 1.26 6.32
CA ASP A 41 23.11 2.29 5.62
C ASP A 41 22.59 2.54 4.21
N GLN A 42 22.15 1.49 3.51
CA GLN A 42 21.54 1.60 2.18
C GLN A 42 20.26 2.42 2.23
N PHE A 43 19.30 2.05 3.10
CA PHE A 43 18.05 2.81 3.26
C PHE A 43 18.32 4.26 3.68
N GLN A 44 19.27 4.47 4.60
CA GLN A 44 19.60 5.81 5.08
C GLN A 44 20.13 6.70 3.96
N GLN A 45 21.06 6.18 3.16
CA GLN A 45 21.69 6.91 2.07
C GLN A 45 20.70 7.17 0.94
N ASN A 46 19.92 6.16 0.54
CA ASN A 46 19.01 6.27 -0.59
C ASN A 46 17.85 7.23 -0.30
N LEU A 47 17.28 7.15 0.90
CA LEU A 47 16.13 7.96 1.30
C LEU A 47 16.50 9.33 1.91
N ASN A 48 17.79 9.57 2.16
CA ASN A 48 18.29 10.73 2.90
C ASN A 48 17.51 11.00 4.21
N ILE A 49 17.17 9.92 4.92
CA ILE A 49 16.35 9.93 6.13
C ILE A 49 17.22 9.99 7.38
N SER A 50 16.73 10.62 8.46
CA SER A 50 17.47 10.62 9.73
C SER A 50 17.54 9.24 10.36
N THR A 51 18.66 8.93 11.03
CA THR A 51 18.88 7.65 11.72
C THR A 51 17.76 7.33 12.72
N SER A 52 17.29 8.33 13.47
CA SER A 52 16.23 8.15 14.47
C SER A 52 14.89 7.79 13.83
N MET A 53 14.53 8.46 12.73
CA MET A 53 13.30 8.16 12.00
C MET A 53 13.37 6.79 11.35
N LEU A 54 14.47 6.47 10.66
CA LEU A 54 14.66 5.17 10.01
C LEU A 54 14.59 4.02 11.03
N THR A 55 15.25 4.19 12.19
CA THR A 55 15.19 3.21 13.28
C THR A 55 13.75 2.99 13.77
N ALA A 56 13.00 4.08 13.98
CA ALA A 56 11.61 3.99 14.40
C ALA A 56 10.75 3.26 13.36
N ARG A 57 10.92 3.58 12.08
CA ARG A 57 10.14 2.97 11.00
C ARG A 57 10.46 1.50 10.78
N LEU A 58 11.74 1.13 10.74
CA LEU A 58 12.15 -0.28 10.63
C LEU A 58 11.64 -1.11 11.81
N LYS A 59 11.66 -0.55 13.03
CA LYS A 59 11.08 -1.22 14.21
C LYS A 59 9.58 -1.46 14.04
N THR A 60 8.83 -0.49 13.55
CA THR A 60 7.39 -0.65 13.27
C THR A 60 7.14 -1.68 12.19
N LEU A 61 7.88 -1.62 11.07
CA LEU A 61 7.73 -2.57 9.96
C LEU A 61 8.03 -4.01 10.38
N VAL A 62 9.00 -4.21 11.28
CA VAL A 62 9.29 -5.52 11.86
C VAL A 62 8.18 -5.95 12.83
N ALA A 63 7.68 -5.06 13.68
CA ALA A 63 6.59 -5.36 14.60
C ALA A 63 5.29 -5.73 13.88
N ASP A 64 5.01 -5.07 12.74
CA ASP A 64 3.87 -5.36 11.87
C ASP A 64 4.06 -6.63 11.02
N GLY A 65 5.25 -7.25 11.08
CA GLY A 65 5.59 -8.45 10.32
C GLY A 65 5.72 -8.21 8.82
N LEU A 66 5.97 -6.98 8.38
CA LEU A 66 6.23 -6.63 6.98
C LEU A 66 7.72 -6.83 6.62
N LEU A 67 8.61 -6.59 7.58
CA LEU A 67 10.03 -6.89 7.49
C LEU A 67 10.44 -7.88 8.58
N GLU A 68 11.51 -8.62 8.34
CA GLU A 68 12.20 -9.42 9.33
C GLU A 68 13.62 -8.87 9.51
N ARG A 69 14.08 -8.73 10.76
CA ARG A 69 15.46 -8.36 11.06
C ARG A 69 16.30 -9.63 11.19
N ARG A 70 17.11 -9.92 10.19
CA ARG A 70 17.94 -11.14 10.11
C ARG A 70 19.42 -10.83 10.38
N LEU A 71 20.07 -11.66 11.18
CA LEU A 71 21.53 -11.64 11.32
C LEU A 71 22.14 -12.30 10.07
N TYR A 72 23.02 -11.61 9.35
CA TYR A 72 23.69 -12.17 8.17
C TYR A 72 25.20 -12.35 8.36
N GLN A 73 25.77 -11.78 9.43
CA GLN A 73 27.17 -11.93 9.81
C GLN A 73 27.24 -11.91 11.34
N ASP A 74 28.01 -12.80 11.95
CA ASP A 74 28.14 -12.94 13.40
C ASP A 74 29.32 -12.14 13.99
N LYS A 75 30.40 -11.93 13.23
CA LYS A 75 31.65 -11.30 13.71
C LYS A 75 32.24 -10.28 12.71
N PRO A 76 32.04 -8.95 12.90
CA PRO A 76 31.10 -8.34 13.84
C PRO A 76 29.64 -8.67 13.46
N ALA A 77 28.73 -8.61 14.43
CA ALA A 77 27.31 -8.85 14.20
C ALA A 77 26.74 -7.81 13.23
N ARG A 78 26.19 -8.26 12.09
CA ARG A 78 25.52 -7.39 11.12
C ARG A 78 24.13 -7.91 10.79
N TYR A 79 23.20 -6.97 10.71
CA TYR A 79 21.79 -7.24 10.48
C TYR A 79 21.33 -6.62 9.17
N GLU A 80 20.35 -7.27 8.58
CA GLU A 80 19.61 -6.80 7.44
C GLU A 80 18.10 -6.88 7.72
N TYR A 81 17.32 -6.17 6.93
CA TYR A 81 15.87 -6.11 6.98
C TYR A 81 15.34 -6.66 5.66
N VAL A 82 14.64 -7.79 5.72
CA VAL A 82 14.16 -8.49 4.52
C VAL A 82 12.63 -8.54 4.51
N LEU A 83 12.04 -8.43 3.33
CA LEU A 83 10.59 -8.56 3.16
C LEU A 83 10.12 -9.96 3.54
N THR A 84 9.16 -10.02 4.45
CA THR A 84 8.39 -11.24 4.75
C THR A 84 7.40 -11.53 3.62
N GLU A 85 6.70 -12.66 3.68
CA GLU A 85 5.59 -12.94 2.77
C GLU A 85 4.50 -11.86 2.83
N ARG A 86 4.13 -11.42 4.03
CA ARG A 86 3.18 -10.33 4.25
C ARG A 86 3.71 -9.01 3.65
N GLY A 87 4.99 -8.70 3.83
CA GLY A 87 5.63 -7.55 3.19
C GLY A 87 5.56 -7.62 1.67
N ARG A 88 5.87 -8.77 1.09
CA ARG A 88 5.82 -9.01 -0.37
C ARG A 88 4.42 -8.85 -0.95
N SER A 89 3.38 -9.21 -0.20
CA SER A 89 1.99 -9.03 -0.64
C SER A 89 1.56 -7.57 -0.82
N LEU A 90 2.35 -6.59 -0.34
CA LEU A 90 2.07 -5.17 -0.58
C LEU A 90 2.56 -4.66 -1.94
N ARG A 91 3.29 -5.46 -2.73
CA ARG A 91 3.80 -5.03 -4.05
C ARG A 91 2.70 -4.45 -4.95
N PRO A 92 1.50 -5.04 -5.08
CA PRO A 92 0.45 -4.48 -5.93
C PRO A 92 0.01 -3.07 -5.50
N VAL A 93 0.06 -2.77 -4.20
CA VAL A 93 -0.28 -1.44 -3.67
C VAL A 93 0.77 -0.41 -4.09
N ILE A 94 2.06 -0.74 -3.97
CA ILE A 94 3.16 0.13 -4.40
C ILE A 94 3.07 0.41 -5.91
N VAL A 95 2.83 -0.64 -6.71
CA VAL A 95 2.67 -0.53 -8.16
C VAL A 95 1.50 0.39 -8.52
N ALA A 96 0.34 0.20 -7.89
CA ALA A 96 -0.84 1.04 -8.14
C ALA A 96 -0.62 2.50 -7.74
N LEU A 97 0.09 2.77 -6.64
CA LEU A 97 0.44 4.12 -6.21
C LEU A 97 1.38 4.82 -7.21
N ALA A 98 2.42 4.13 -7.68
CA ALA A 98 3.34 4.65 -8.67
C ALA A 98 2.62 4.97 -10.00
N ALA A 99 1.76 4.05 -10.46
CA ALA A 99 0.97 4.24 -11.67
C ALA A 99 0.00 5.42 -11.55
N TRP A 100 -0.67 5.58 -10.41
CA TRP A 100 -1.52 6.73 -10.15
C TRP A 100 -0.74 8.05 -10.17
N GLY A 101 0.49 8.07 -9.63
CA GLY A 101 1.37 9.24 -9.73
C GLY A 101 1.70 9.59 -11.19
N ASN A 102 2.10 8.59 -11.97
CA ASN A 102 2.48 8.75 -13.38
C ASN A 102 1.31 9.08 -14.31
N LEU A 103 0.07 8.77 -13.92
CA LEU A 103 -1.14 9.06 -14.71
C LEU A 103 -1.31 10.56 -15.00
N HIS A 104 -0.81 11.42 -14.12
CA HIS A 104 -0.95 12.88 -14.22
C HIS A 104 0.25 13.56 -14.89
N LEU A 105 1.21 12.78 -15.37
CA LEU A 105 2.45 13.24 -15.98
C LEU A 105 2.49 12.84 -17.45
N ALA A 106 3.05 13.71 -18.30
CA ALA A 106 3.43 13.30 -19.63
C ALA A 106 4.53 12.21 -19.55
N PRO A 107 4.63 11.28 -20.52
CA PRO A 107 5.62 10.20 -20.47
C PRO A 107 7.05 10.69 -20.21
N GLN A 108 7.46 11.80 -20.82
CA GLN A 108 8.79 12.40 -20.65
C GLN A 108 9.05 13.05 -19.29
N GLU A 109 8.01 13.24 -18.46
CA GLU A 109 8.11 13.85 -17.12
C GLU A 109 8.20 12.77 -16.02
N ARG A 110 7.96 11.50 -16.36
CA ARG A 110 7.98 10.39 -15.41
C ARG A 110 9.42 10.08 -15.01
N SER A 111 9.76 10.37 -13.75
CA SER A 111 11.11 10.12 -13.21
C SER A 111 11.33 8.66 -12.80
N MET A 112 10.26 7.86 -12.69
CA MET A 112 10.29 6.44 -12.37
C MET A 112 9.14 5.76 -13.11
N ILE A 113 9.40 4.62 -13.75
CA ILE A 113 8.41 3.81 -14.46
C ILE A 113 8.56 2.33 -14.08
N LEU A 114 7.47 1.58 -14.16
CA LEU A 114 7.52 0.12 -14.08
C LEU A 114 7.77 -0.41 -15.49
N VAL A 115 8.73 -1.30 -15.65
CA VAL A 115 9.01 -1.95 -16.93
C VAL A 115 8.94 -3.46 -16.80
N ASP A 116 8.65 -4.13 -17.92
CA ASP A 116 8.91 -5.56 -18.04
C ASP A 116 10.43 -5.78 -18.08
N ALA A 117 10.96 -6.63 -17.20
CA ALA A 117 12.39 -6.80 -17.05
C ALA A 117 13.06 -7.49 -18.26
N VAL A 118 12.28 -8.13 -19.14
CA VAL A 118 12.78 -8.84 -20.32
C VAL A 118 12.71 -7.94 -21.55
N SER A 119 11.58 -7.29 -21.82
CA SER A 119 11.41 -6.41 -22.98
C SER A 119 11.92 -4.99 -22.76
N GLY A 120 11.95 -4.53 -21.49
CA GLY A 120 12.24 -3.14 -21.13
C GLY A 120 11.10 -2.17 -21.41
N GLU A 121 9.93 -2.65 -21.86
CA GLU A 121 8.77 -1.82 -22.17
C GLU A 121 8.07 -1.35 -20.91
N GLU A 122 7.58 -0.10 -20.92
CA GLU A 122 6.79 0.45 -19.82
C GLU A 122 5.49 -0.33 -19.64
N VAL A 123 5.20 -0.70 -18.40
CA VAL A 123 4.01 -1.44 -18.00
C VAL A 123 2.94 -0.45 -17.55
N GLU A 124 1.74 -0.57 -18.13
CA GLU A 124 0.53 0.05 -17.60
C GLU A 124 -0.22 -0.96 -16.72
N PRO A 125 -0.09 -0.88 -15.38
CA PRO A 125 -0.75 -1.83 -14.50
C PRO A 125 -2.26 -1.55 -14.42
N VAL A 126 -3.05 -2.61 -14.56
CA VAL A 126 -4.51 -2.57 -14.43
C VAL A 126 -4.98 -3.50 -13.31
N LEU A 127 -6.03 -3.10 -12.59
CA LEU A 127 -6.70 -3.97 -11.62
C LEU A 127 -7.91 -4.63 -12.26
N VAL A 128 -7.94 -5.96 -12.22
CA VAL A 128 -9.02 -6.78 -12.78
C VAL A 128 -9.54 -7.76 -11.74
N ASP A 129 -10.81 -8.14 -11.85
CA ASP A 129 -11.34 -9.31 -11.15
C ASP A 129 -10.68 -10.55 -11.76
N ALA A 130 -9.83 -11.22 -10.99
CA ALA A 130 -9.07 -12.39 -11.44
C ALA A 130 -9.95 -13.51 -12.03
N ARG A 131 -11.22 -13.60 -11.64
CA ARG A 131 -12.15 -14.61 -12.15
C ARG A 131 -12.73 -14.26 -13.52
N THR A 132 -13.05 -12.98 -13.75
CA THR A 132 -13.77 -12.55 -14.96
C THR A 132 -12.90 -11.78 -15.94
N GLY A 133 -11.71 -11.33 -15.54
CA GLY A 133 -10.83 -10.45 -16.31
C GLY A 133 -11.35 -9.02 -16.46
N ARG A 134 -12.50 -8.70 -15.88
CA ARG A 134 -13.11 -7.36 -15.98
C ARG A 134 -12.37 -6.36 -15.11
N SER A 135 -12.15 -5.16 -15.63
CA SER A 135 -11.56 -4.04 -14.88
C SER A 135 -12.42 -3.67 -13.67
N VAL A 136 -11.79 -3.58 -12.50
CA VAL A 136 -12.48 -3.19 -11.25
C VAL A 136 -12.62 -1.67 -11.10
N HIS A 137 -12.15 -0.89 -12.07
CA HIS A 137 -12.29 0.56 -12.07
C HIS A 137 -13.73 1.03 -12.35
N ASP A 138 -14.57 0.16 -12.93
CA ASP A 138 -16.00 0.42 -13.11
C ASP A 138 -16.72 0.41 -11.75
N SER A 139 -16.82 1.59 -11.14
CA SER A 139 -17.46 1.78 -9.84
C SER A 139 -18.97 1.47 -9.81
N GLU A 140 -19.62 1.33 -10.96
CA GLU A 140 -21.03 0.94 -11.04
C GLU A 140 -21.17 -0.59 -11.06
N ALA A 141 -20.26 -1.28 -11.73
CA ALA A 141 -20.21 -2.73 -11.77
C ALA A 141 -19.57 -3.36 -10.53
N PHE A 142 -18.59 -2.69 -9.92
CA PHE A 142 -17.82 -3.18 -8.77
C PHE A 142 -17.97 -2.24 -7.58
N VAL A 143 -18.75 -2.68 -6.58
CA VAL A 143 -19.03 -1.90 -5.37
C VAL A 143 -18.49 -2.62 -4.13
N PHE A 144 -18.07 -1.84 -3.13
CA PHE A 144 -17.79 -2.38 -1.81
C PHE A 144 -19.11 -2.75 -1.11
N ALA A 145 -19.13 -3.90 -0.44
CA ALA A 145 -20.27 -4.39 0.32
C ALA A 145 -19.80 -5.01 1.64
N ALA A 146 -20.73 -5.15 2.60
CA ALA A 146 -20.43 -5.82 3.86
C ALA A 146 -20.15 -7.31 3.64
N GLY A 147 -19.01 -7.78 4.15
CA GLY A 147 -18.62 -9.18 4.07
C GLY A 147 -19.36 -10.09 5.07
N PRO A 148 -19.18 -11.42 4.99
CA PRO A 148 -19.85 -12.39 5.86
C PRO A 148 -19.65 -12.13 7.36
N ALA A 149 -18.44 -11.72 7.74
CA ALA A 149 -18.04 -11.44 9.13
C ALA A 149 -18.30 -9.99 9.59
N ALA A 150 -18.99 -9.16 8.79
CA ALA A 150 -19.22 -7.75 9.13
C ALA A 150 -20.03 -7.59 10.42
N SER A 151 -19.64 -6.64 11.28
CA SER A 151 -20.45 -6.25 12.44
C SER A 151 -21.77 -5.60 11.99
N THR A 152 -22.72 -5.42 12.90
CA THR A 152 -23.94 -4.66 12.62
C THR A 152 -23.62 -3.24 12.14
N ALA A 153 -22.63 -2.58 12.74
CA ALA A 153 -22.20 -1.25 12.32
C ALA A 153 -21.68 -1.24 10.88
N MET A 154 -20.83 -2.21 10.52
CA MET A 154 -20.30 -2.34 9.16
C MET A 154 -21.37 -2.72 8.14
N ARG A 155 -22.33 -3.58 8.51
CA ARG A 155 -23.50 -3.88 7.65
C ARG A 155 -24.33 -2.64 7.39
N SER A 156 -24.61 -1.83 8.43
CA SER A 156 -25.31 -0.56 8.28
C SER A 156 -24.58 0.43 7.38
N ARG A 157 -23.24 0.47 7.44
CA ARG A 157 -22.41 1.32 6.55
C ARG A 157 -22.63 1.02 5.06
N TYR A 158 -22.90 -0.24 4.72
CA TYR A 158 -23.10 -0.74 3.35
C TYR A 158 -24.54 -1.19 3.04
N ALA A 159 -25.52 -0.89 3.90
CA ALA A 159 -26.90 -1.38 3.77
C ALA A 159 -27.65 -0.82 2.54
N ASP A 160 -27.12 0.23 1.91
CA ASP A 160 -27.66 0.77 0.67
C ASP A 160 -26.56 1.08 -0.36
N PRO A 161 -26.25 0.14 -1.27
CA PRO A 161 -25.29 0.37 -2.35
C PRO A 161 -25.84 1.28 -3.47
N ARG A 162 -27.17 1.48 -3.57
CA ARG A 162 -27.83 2.11 -4.74
C ARG A 162 -28.47 3.47 -4.45
N GLY A 163 -28.92 3.76 -3.24
CA GLY A 163 -29.64 4.98 -2.89
C GLY A 163 -28.77 6.19 -2.56
N ARG A 164 -27.44 6.06 -2.45
CA ARG A 164 -26.54 7.23 -2.34
C ARG A 164 -26.49 8.10 -3.60
N ARG A 165 -26.90 7.59 -4.77
CA ARG A 165 -26.95 8.37 -6.03
C ARG A 165 -28.24 9.17 -6.23
N ALA A 166 -29.34 8.82 -5.56
CA ALA A 166 -30.63 9.50 -5.77
C ALA A 166 -30.70 10.89 -5.11
N GLY A 167 -29.81 11.21 -4.17
CA GLY A 167 -29.88 12.46 -3.37
C GLY A 167 -29.09 13.66 -3.91
N ARG A 168 -28.49 13.60 -5.11
CA ARG A 168 -27.66 14.71 -5.65
C ARG A 168 -28.11 15.25 -7.01
N ALA A 169 -29.18 14.71 -7.60
CA ALA A 169 -29.71 15.20 -8.88
C ALA A 169 -30.82 16.27 -8.75
N ASP A 170 -31.43 16.43 -7.57
CA ASP A 170 -32.47 17.43 -7.31
C ASP A 170 -31.97 18.54 -6.38
N ALA A 171 -31.09 19.37 -6.91
CA ALA A 171 -30.84 20.72 -6.39
C ALA A 171 -30.42 21.60 -7.59
N ARG A 172 -31.41 22.01 -8.37
CA ARG A 172 -31.31 23.16 -9.29
C ARG A 172 -31.82 24.40 -8.58
#